data_AF-A0A9W9RR96-F1
#
_entry.id   AF-A0A9W9RR96-F1
#
_cell.length_a   1.000
_cell.length_b   1.000
_cell.length_c   1.000
_cell.angle_alpha   90.00
_cell.angle_beta   90.00
_cell.angle_gamma   90.00
#
_symmetry.space_group_name_H-M   'P 1'
#
loop_
_entity.id
_entity.type
_entity.pdbx_description
1 polymer ?
#
loop_
_entity_poly.entity_id
_entity_poly.type
_entity_poly.pdbx_seq_one_letter_code
_entity_poly.pdbx_strand_id
1 'polypeptide(L)'
;MAYKNHPVDFLDQTYIPDSERGALVAVQPQGFFIRHPPKPHELEEDVTDEAHLFQTIHMGAAVVDTSQWRLIIDGLVERPFGVNFDQLRQMPPVSVTSFHECYGSPLVAPTKNVWRIGNVEWTGVPLRDLLAIARPHPQASYVWSDGLDSGVFAGVAADRYRKDLPMEKALSPEVLVAYEMNGQPLSKERGGPVRLVVPGWFGTNSTKWLCRLSLQATRAQGPFTTVFYNELDPEDVSGVRTRPVWKAQPNAMIVRPRPQEVFDCPCHVEVWGAHMGR
;
A
#
# COMPACT_ATOMS: atom_id res chain seq x y z
N MET A 1 -13.50 7.90 25.96
CA MET A 1 -14.48 8.76 25.28
C MET A 1 -15.35 7.87 24.42
N ALA A 2 -16.67 7.93 24.61
CA ALA A 2 -17.61 7.08 23.89
C ALA A 2 -17.78 7.61 22.46
N TYR A 3 -17.34 6.85 21.45
CA TYR A 3 -17.65 7.10 20.05
C TYR A 3 -19.13 6.83 19.82
N LYS A 4 -19.98 7.85 20.02
CA LYS A 4 -21.39 7.81 19.62
C LYS A 4 -21.47 8.20 18.14
N ASN A 5 -22.00 7.28 17.33
CA ASN A 5 -22.30 7.38 15.91
C ASN A 5 -21.07 7.40 14.98
N HIS A 6 -20.43 6.23 14.80
CA HIS A 6 -19.60 6.03 13.62
C HIS A 6 -20.51 6.00 12.38
N PRO A 7 -20.22 6.79 11.33
CA PRO A 7 -21.02 6.82 10.11
C PRO A 7 -20.71 5.57 9.27
N VAL A 8 -21.12 4.39 9.73
CA VAL A 8 -20.88 3.12 9.04
C VAL A 8 -22.17 2.33 8.94
N ASP A 9 -22.26 1.51 7.90
CA ASP A 9 -23.40 0.64 7.65
C ASP A 9 -23.06 -0.76 8.17
N PHE A 10 -23.51 -1.10 9.39
CA PHE A 10 -23.28 -2.44 9.95
C PHE A 10 -23.93 -3.52 9.09
N LEU A 11 -23.20 -4.62 8.88
CA LEU A 11 -23.61 -5.74 8.04
C LEU A 11 -24.08 -6.92 8.90
N ASP A 12 -24.91 -7.76 8.30
CA ASP A 12 -25.29 -9.04 8.88
C ASP A 12 -24.10 -10.03 8.77
N GLN A 13 -23.67 -10.61 9.89
CA GLN A 13 -22.58 -11.59 9.91
C GLN A 13 -22.89 -12.85 9.09
N THR A 14 -24.17 -13.18 8.87
CA THR A 14 -24.60 -14.36 8.10
C THR A 14 -24.53 -14.13 6.59
N TYR A 15 -24.44 -12.87 6.15
CA TYR A 15 -24.36 -12.50 4.75
C TYR A 15 -23.54 -11.22 4.55
N ILE A 16 -22.28 -11.39 4.16
CA ILE A 16 -21.43 -10.27 3.75
C ILE A 16 -21.53 -10.13 2.22
N PRO A 17 -22.09 -9.02 1.70
CA PRO A 17 -22.26 -8.85 0.27
C PRO A 17 -20.90 -8.60 -0.41
N ASP A 18 -20.77 -9.07 -1.65
CA ASP A 18 -19.66 -8.71 -2.55
C ASP A 18 -19.96 -7.44 -3.38
N SER A 19 -20.88 -6.61 -2.87
CA SER A 19 -21.37 -5.40 -3.56
C SER A 19 -20.28 -4.36 -3.84
N GLU A 20 -19.16 -4.40 -3.10
CA GLU A 20 -18.03 -3.50 -3.31
C GLU A 20 -17.45 -3.63 -4.72
N ARG A 21 -17.56 -4.83 -5.33
CA ARG A 21 -17.09 -5.09 -6.69
C ARG A 21 -17.90 -4.33 -7.75
N GLY A 22 -19.12 -3.92 -7.44
CA GLY A 22 -19.96 -3.12 -8.33
C GLY A 22 -19.41 -1.73 -8.62
N ALA A 23 -18.47 -1.23 -7.82
CA ALA A 23 -17.81 0.06 -8.06
C ALA A 23 -16.76 0.01 -9.18
N LEU A 24 -16.33 -1.17 -9.62
CA LEU A 24 -15.37 -1.32 -10.71
C LEU A 24 -16.08 -1.10 -12.05
N VAL A 25 -15.76 0.01 -12.71
CA VAL A 25 -16.30 0.34 -14.04
C VAL A 25 -15.49 -0.37 -15.14
N ALA A 26 -14.17 -0.35 -15.03
CA ALA A 26 -13.26 -0.96 -16.00
C ALA A 26 -11.85 -1.13 -15.40
N VAL A 27 -11.01 -1.93 -16.05
CA VAL A 27 -9.56 -1.95 -15.82
C VAL A 27 -8.89 -1.41 -17.08
N GLN A 28 -8.30 -0.20 -17.01
CA GLN A 28 -7.76 0.50 -18.17
C GLN A 28 -6.57 1.44 -17.85
N PRO A 29 -5.41 1.25 -18.53
CA PRO A 29 -5.10 0.16 -19.44
C PRO A 29 -5.03 -1.18 -18.70
N GLN A 30 -5.25 -2.28 -19.41
CA GLN A 30 -5.04 -3.63 -18.87
C GLN A 30 -3.55 -3.98 -18.85
N GLY A 31 -3.16 -4.85 -17.94
CA GLY A 31 -1.81 -5.42 -17.86
C GLY A 31 -0.83 -4.60 -17.02
N PHE A 32 0.43 -5.04 -17.09
CA PHE A 32 1.51 -4.48 -16.28
C PHE A 32 1.92 -3.09 -16.79
N PHE A 33 2.05 -2.15 -15.87
CA PHE A 33 2.61 -0.83 -16.15
C PHE A 33 3.61 -0.43 -15.07
N ILE A 34 4.72 0.15 -15.51
CA ILE A 34 5.72 0.75 -14.63
C ILE A 34 6.17 2.12 -15.14
N ARG A 35 6.21 3.08 -14.23
CA ARG A 35 6.96 4.34 -14.40
C ARG A 35 8.13 4.31 -13.44
N HIS A 36 9.34 4.52 -13.95
CA HIS A 36 10.52 4.68 -13.12
C HIS A 36 10.60 6.13 -12.62
N PRO A 37 11.10 6.37 -11.39
CA PRO A 37 11.36 7.73 -10.95
C PRO A 37 12.57 8.32 -11.69
N PRO A 38 12.82 9.63 -11.57
CA PRO A 38 14.08 10.26 -11.91
C PRO A 38 15.24 9.61 -11.17
N LYS A 39 16.47 10.00 -11.52
CA LYS A 39 17.65 9.54 -10.79
C LYS A 39 17.61 10.10 -9.36
N PRO A 40 18.18 9.39 -8.37
CA PRO A 40 18.32 9.87 -6.99
C PRO A 40 18.73 11.34 -6.81
N HIS A 41 19.70 11.82 -7.59
CA HIS A 41 20.22 13.20 -7.54
C HIS A 41 19.32 14.25 -8.19
N GLU A 42 18.15 13.84 -8.71
CA GLU A 42 17.10 14.73 -9.23
C GLU A 42 15.92 14.82 -8.24
N LEU A 43 15.96 14.07 -7.13
CA LEU A 43 14.98 14.07 -6.05
C LEU A 43 15.45 15.00 -4.93
N GLU A 44 15.41 16.32 -5.18
CA GLU A 44 15.95 17.34 -4.28
C GLU A 44 14.93 17.80 -3.21
N GLU A 45 13.64 17.53 -3.44
CA GLU A 45 12.54 17.99 -2.58
C GLU A 45 12.24 17.00 -1.43
N ASP A 46 11.91 17.54 -0.26
CA ASP A 46 11.52 16.76 0.92
C ASP A 46 10.27 15.90 0.67
N VAL A 47 9.30 16.42 -0.09
CA VAL A 47 8.13 15.67 -0.57
C VAL A 47 8.27 15.52 -2.07
N THR A 48 8.29 14.28 -2.55
CA THR A 48 8.49 13.99 -3.96
C THR A 48 7.25 14.38 -4.76
N ASP A 49 7.45 15.22 -5.77
CA ASP A 49 6.41 15.58 -6.74
C ASP A 49 5.79 14.33 -7.40
N GLU A 50 4.48 14.36 -7.67
CA GLU A 50 3.77 13.24 -8.30
C GLU A 50 4.47 12.77 -9.58
N ALA A 51 4.87 13.73 -10.45
CA ALA A 51 5.49 13.44 -11.74
C ALA A 51 6.83 12.69 -11.57
N HIS A 52 7.51 12.89 -10.44
CA HIS A 52 8.78 12.25 -10.11
C HIS A 52 8.61 10.94 -9.33
N LEU A 53 7.40 10.59 -8.89
CA LEU A 53 7.16 9.32 -8.22
C LEU A 53 7.04 8.17 -9.21
N PHE A 54 7.70 7.06 -8.87
CA PHE A 54 7.54 5.79 -9.57
C PHE A 54 6.07 5.34 -9.52
N GLN A 55 5.66 4.52 -10.49
CA GLN A 55 4.35 3.89 -10.52
C GLN A 55 4.51 2.41 -10.83
N THR A 56 3.74 1.57 -10.16
CA THR A 56 3.67 0.12 -10.47
C THR A 56 2.23 -0.34 -10.41
N ILE A 57 1.80 -1.02 -11.47
CA ILE A 57 0.46 -1.57 -11.65
C ILE A 57 0.63 -2.96 -12.25
N HIS A 58 0.04 -3.99 -11.65
CA HIS A 58 0.26 -5.38 -12.07
C HIS A 58 -0.69 -5.82 -13.17
N MET A 59 -1.99 -5.59 -12.97
CA MET A 59 -3.05 -6.15 -13.81
C MET A 59 -3.81 -5.11 -14.62
N GLY A 60 -3.56 -3.83 -14.34
CA GLY A 60 -4.15 -2.68 -15.00
C GLY A 60 -4.73 -1.70 -13.99
N ALA A 61 -5.05 -0.48 -14.43
CA ALA A 61 -5.57 0.55 -13.53
C ALA A 61 -7.10 0.45 -13.41
N ALA A 62 -7.62 0.22 -12.21
CA ALA A 62 -9.07 0.20 -11.99
C ALA A 62 -9.66 1.61 -12.14
N VAL A 63 -10.70 1.73 -12.96
CA VAL A 63 -11.59 2.89 -13.04
C VAL A 63 -12.72 2.63 -12.06
N VAL A 64 -12.82 3.45 -11.03
CA VAL A 64 -13.73 3.24 -9.91
C VAL A 64 -14.80 4.34 -9.88
N ASP A 65 -16.07 3.94 -9.86
CA ASP A 65 -17.17 4.87 -9.56
C ASP A 65 -17.16 5.16 -8.06
N THR A 66 -16.76 6.37 -7.71
CA THR A 66 -16.64 6.81 -6.31
C THR A 66 -17.99 6.85 -5.60
N SER A 67 -19.11 7.06 -6.32
CA SER A 67 -20.46 7.07 -5.73
C SER A 67 -20.94 5.67 -5.32
N GLN A 68 -20.42 4.64 -5.98
CA GLN A 68 -20.71 3.23 -5.67
C GLN A 68 -19.63 2.60 -4.79
N TRP A 69 -18.48 3.27 -4.61
CA TRP A 69 -17.37 2.75 -3.84
C TRP A 69 -17.76 2.51 -2.37
N ARG A 70 -17.39 1.33 -1.88
CA ARG A 70 -17.53 0.92 -0.48
C ARG A 70 -16.28 0.16 -0.05
N LEU A 71 -15.86 0.39 1.19
CA LEU A 71 -14.92 -0.46 1.89
C LEU A 71 -15.69 -1.37 2.83
N ILE A 72 -15.56 -2.68 2.64
CA ILE A 72 -16.13 -3.70 3.51
C ILE A 72 -15.09 -4.14 4.54
N ILE A 73 -15.47 -4.21 5.81
CA ILE A 73 -14.63 -4.73 6.90
C ILE A 73 -15.36 -5.90 7.55
N ASP A 74 -14.76 -7.09 7.47
CA ASP A 74 -15.42 -8.35 7.83
C ASP A 74 -14.43 -9.43 8.34
N GLY A 75 -14.88 -10.69 8.35
CA GLY A 75 -14.12 -11.83 8.82
C GLY A 75 -14.25 -12.03 10.33
N LEU A 76 -13.12 -12.21 11.01
CA LEU A 76 -13.04 -12.45 12.45
C LEU A 76 -13.26 -11.16 13.25
N VAL A 77 -14.47 -10.62 13.19
CA VAL A 77 -14.90 -9.37 13.85
C VAL A 77 -16.29 -9.53 14.48
N GLU A 78 -16.54 -8.86 15.60
CA GLU A 78 -17.88 -8.84 16.21
C GLU A 78 -18.87 -7.98 15.42
N ARG A 79 -18.38 -6.98 14.68
CA ARG A 79 -19.23 -5.97 14.03
C ARG A 79 -18.75 -5.70 12.61
N PRO A 80 -19.06 -6.59 11.64
CA PRO A 80 -18.74 -6.29 10.25
C PRO A 80 -19.52 -5.06 9.78
N PHE A 81 -18.92 -4.24 8.92
CA PHE A 81 -19.56 -3.05 8.39
C PHE A 81 -19.05 -2.68 7.00
N GLY A 82 -19.84 -1.91 6.27
CA GLY A 82 -19.42 -1.17 5.09
C GLY A 82 -19.29 0.33 5.40
N VAL A 83 -18.38 1.00 4.71
CA VAL A 83 -18.26 2.47 4.73
C VAL A 83 -18.13 2.98 3.29
N ASN A 84 -18.94 3.96 2.92
CA ASN A 84 -18.84 4.64 1.62
C ASN A 84 -17.82 5.79 1.66
N PHE A 85 -17.55 6.40 0.51
CA PHE A 85 -16.50 7.42 0.41
C PHE A 85 -16.78 8.67 1.27
N ASP A 86 -18.02 9.17 1.26
CA ASP A 86 -18.41 10.36 2.03
C ASP A 86 -18.36 10.11 3.53
N GLN A 87 -18.84 8.94 3.97
CA GLN A 87 -18.76 8.49 5.35
C GLN A 87 -17.30 8.38 5.83
N LEU A 88 -16.41 7.81 5.01
CA LEU A 88 -14.99 7.70 5.32
C LEU A 88 -14.35 9.09 5.50
N ARG A 89 -14.68 10.06 4.63
CA ARG A 89 -14.18 11.44 4.71
C ARG A 89 -14.70 12.22 5.91
N GLN A 90 -15.82 11.81 6.51
CA GLN A 90 -16.34 12.40 7.75
C GLN A 90 -15.63 11.90 9.01
N MET A 91 -14.86 10.81 8.92
CA MET A 91 -14.06 10.32 10.03
C MET A 91 -12.83 11.22 10.25
N PRO A 92 -12.29 11.32 11.49
CA PRO A 92 -11.11 12.14 11.76
C PRO A 92 -9.89 11.73 10.90
N PRO A 93 -9.38 12.60 10.01
CA PRO A 93 -8.22 12.28 9.19
C PRO A 93 -6.91 12.46 9.97
N VAL A 94 -5.89 11.74 9.51
CA VAL A 94 -4.48 11.93 9.90
C VAL A 94 -3.63 12.01 8.64
N SER A 95 -2.63 12.89 8.65
CA SER A 95 -1.61 12.98 7.62
C SER A 95 -0.31 12.33 8.10
N VAL A 96 0.28 11.47 7.28
CA VAL A 96 1.55 10.80 7.54
C VAL A 96 2.47 11.02 6.35
N THR A 97 3.57 11.73 6.57
CA THR A 97 4.68 11.76 5.61
C THR A 97 5.58 10.55 5.82
N SER A 98 5.78 9.78 4.76
CA SER A 98 6.59 8.57 4.80
C SER A 98 7.20 8.24 3.44
N PHE A 99 8.36 7.59 3.45
CA PHE A 99 8.90 7.01 2.24
C PHE A 99 7.97 5.91 1.72
N HIS A 100 7.84 5.83 0.40
CA HIS A 100 7.12 4.78 -0.31
C HIS A 100 8.11 4.06 -1.20
N GLU A 101 8.44 2.80 -0.90
CA GLU A 101 9.47 2.04 -1.63
C GLU A 101 8.87 0.88 -2.43
N CYS A 102 9.27 0.72 -3.69
CA CYS A 102 9.04 -0.53 -4.41
C CYS A 102 10.17 -1.52 -4.10
N TYR A 103 9.80 -2.76 -3.77
CA TYR A 103 10.77 -3.87 -3.64
C TYR A 103 11.55 -4.15 -4.93
N GLY A 104 11.05 -3.70 -6.08
CA GLY A 104 11.65 -3.97 -7.38
C GLY A 104 10.86 -5.01 -8.14
N SER A 105 11.37 -6.24 -8.23
CA SER A 105 10.71 -7.30 -8.99
C SER A 105 9.80 -8.15 -8.10
N PRO A 106 8.56 -8.45 -8.53
CA PRO A 106 7.69 -9.42 -7.84
C PRO A 106 8.16 -10.88 -7.99
N LEU A 107 9.01 -11.16 -8.98
CA LEU A 107 9.37 -12.53 -9.38
C LEU A 107 10.76 -12.96 -8.90
N VAL A 108 11.66 -11.99 -8.70
CA VAL A 108 13.05 -12.26 -8.32
C VAL A 108 13.47 -11.28 -7.23
N ALA A 109 14.23 -11.75 -6.26
CA ALA A 109 14.80 -10.88 -5.24
C ALA A 109 15.73 -9.84 -5.89
N PRO A 110 15.64 -8.56 -5.50
CA PRO A 110 16.49 -7.52 -6.05
C PRO A 110 17.94 -7.77 -5.61
N THR A 111 18.84 -7.96 -6.57
CA THR A 111 20.28 -8.03 -6.31
C THR A 111 20.95 -6.65 -6.31
N LYS A 112 20.20 -5.61 -6.69
CA LYS A 112 20.62 -4.21 -6.73
C LYS A 112 19.45 -3.33 -6.32
N ASN A 113 19.75 -2.21 -5.66
CA ASN A 113 18.72 -1.21 -5.38
C ASN A 113 18.26 -0.56 -6.70
N VAL A 114 16.95 -0.60 -6.95
CA VAL A 114 16.32 -0.03 -8.14
C VAL A 114 15.91 1.43 -7.96
N TRP A 115 16.11 1.99 -6.75
CA TRP A 115 15.81 3.37 -6.36
C TRP A 115 14.39 3.82 -6.74
N ARG A 116 13.43 2.89 -6.69
CA ARG A 116 12.01 3.15 -6.94
C ARG A 116 11.37 3.60 -5.63
N ILE A 117 11.62 4.86 -5.29
CA ILE A 117 11.27 5.43 -4.00
C ILE A 117 10.94 6.90 -4.11
N GLY A 118 10.11 7.39 -3.20
CA GLY A 118 9.96 8.82 -2.92
C GLY A 118 9.30 9.03 -1.56
N ASN A 119 9.40 10.25 -1.04
CA ASN A 119 8.77 10.64 0.21
C ASN A 119 7.42 11.29 -0.08
N VAL A 120 6.37 10.80 0.59
CA VAL A 120 4.98 11.11 0.23
C VAL A 120 4.19 11.41 1.48
N GLU A 121 3.40 12.48 1.45
CA GLU A 121 2.39 12.75 2.47
C GLU A 121 1.10 12.02 2.09
N TRP A 122 0.60 11.17 2.98
CA TRP A 122 -0.66 10.45 2.82
C TRP A 122 -1.67 10.97 3.83
N THR A 123 -2.89 11.26 3.38
CA THR A 123 -3.98 11.67 4.28
C THR A 123 -5.14 10.69 4.19
N GLY A 124 -5.65 10.28 5.35
CA GLY A 124 -6.72 9.30 5.44
C GLY A 124 -7.14 8.96 6.86
N VAL A 125 -7.91 7.88 7.00
CA VAL A 125 -8.36 7.38 8.31
C VAL A 125 -7.36 6.34 8.83
N PRO A 126 -6.91 6.42 10.09
CA PRO A 126 -6.08 5.37 10.69
C PRO A 126 -6.79 4.01 10.65
N LEU A 127 -6.12 2.99 10.13
CA LEU A 127 -6.70 1.64 10.02
C LEU A 127 -7.14 1.11 11.38
N ARG A 128 -6.35 1.36 12.44
CA ARG A 128 -6.67 0.96 13.80
C ARG A 128 -8.03 1.48 14.29
N ASP A 129 -8.46 2.65 13.83
CA ASP A 129 -9.72 3.26 14.25
C ASP A 129 -10.90 2.54 13.60
N LEU A 130 -10.77 2.17 12.32
CA LEU A 130 -11.73 1.30 11.62
C LEU A 130 -11.80 -0.09 12.26
N LEU A 131 -10.64 -0.67 12.62
CA LEU A 131 -10.59 -1.96 13.32
C LEU A 131 -11.25 -1.88 14.70
N ALA A 132 -11.09 -0.77 15.43
CA ALA A 132 -11.74 -0.57 16.73
C ALA A 132 -13.28 -0.57 16.63
N ILE A 133 -13.84 -0.05 15.52
CA ILE A 133 -15.27 -0.14 15.21
C ILE A 133 -15.69 -1.61 15.00
N ALA A 134 -14.89 -2.34 14.23
CA ALA A 134 -15.17 -3.73 13.85
C ALA A 134 -15.11 -4.70 15.03
N ARG A 135 -14.27 -4.38 16.04
CA ARG A 135 -13.99 -5.22 17.22
C ARG A 135 -13.46 -6.61 16.82
N PRO A 136 -12.15 -6.71 16.54
CA PRO A 136 -11.52 -7.96 16.13
C PRO A 136 -11.68 -9.06 17.17
N HIS A 137 -11.97 -10.28 16.74
CA HIS A 137 -11.89 -11.44 17.62
C HIS A 137 -10.43 -11.75 18.00
N PRO A 138 -10.17 -12.37 19.17
CA PRO A 138 -8.82 -12.73 19.61
C PRO A 138 -8.05 -13.63 18.64
N GLN A 139 -8.75 -14.43 17.81
CA GLN A 139 -8.15 -15.30 16.81
C GLN A 139 -7.69 -14.56 15.54
N ALA A 140 -8.10 -13.30 15.34
CA ALA A 140 -7.65 -12.50 14.19
C ALA A 140 -6.15 -12.26 14.29
N SER A 141 -5.38 -12.83 13.35
CA SER A 141 -3.93 -12.69 13.28
C SER A 141 -3.47 -11.84 12.10
N TYR A 142 -4.30 -11.74 11.07
CA TYR A 142 -4.01 -11.01 9.84
C TYR A 142 -5.20 -10.18 9.38
N VAL A 143 -4.92 -9.09 8.68
CA VAL A 143 -5.90 -8.36 7.86
C VAL A 143 -5.56 -8.63 6.41
N TRP A 144 -6.48 -9.23 5.66
CA TRP A 144 -6.38 -9.36 4.21
C TRP A 144 -6.89 -8.08 3.58
N SER A 145 -6.19 -7.58 2.57
CA SER A 145 -6.57 -6.38 1.83
C SER A 145 -6.78 -6.73 0.36
N ASP A 146 -7.95 -6.37 -0.14
CA ASP A 146 -8.34 -6.62 -1.53
C ASP A 146 -8.49 -5.30 -2.29
N GLY A 147 -7.85 -5.24 -3.45
CA GLY A 147 -8.08 -4.22 -4.47
C GLY A 147 -9.20 -4.60 -5.43
N LEU A 148 -9.76 -3.59 -6.11
CA LEU A 148 -10.73 -3.76 -7.19
C LEU A 148 -10.12 -4.26 -8.51
N ASP A 149 -8.81 -4.08 -8.71
CA ASP A 149 -8.13 -4.48 -9.94
C ASP A 149 -8.06 -5.99 -10.11
N SER A 150 -8.24 -6.45 -11.33
CA SER A 150 -8.20 -7.86 -11.73
C SER A 150 -7.56 -7.99 -13.11
N GLY A 151 -7.05 -9.17 -13.44
CA GLY A 151 -6.42 -9.43 -14.73
C GLY A 151 -5.34 -10.49 -14.67
N VAL A 152 -4.36 -10.38 -15.57
CA VAL A 152 -3.26 -11.35 -15.69
C VAL A 152 -1.93 -10.63 -15.44
N PHE A 153 -1.10 -11.22 -14.58
CA PHE A 153 0.27 -10.77 -14.36
C PHE A 153 1.22 -11.98 -14.39
N ALA A 154 2.32 -11.88 -15.14
CA ALA A 154 3.30 -12.95 -15.29
C ALA A 154 2.69 -14.33 -15.65
N GLY A 155 1.66 -14.32 -16.50
CA GLY A 155 0.94 -15.54 -16.93
C GLY A 155 -0.05 -16.10 -15.90
N VAL A 156 -0.21 -15.47 -14.74
CA VAL A 156 -1.16 -15.88 -13.70
C VAL A 156 -2.34 -14.93 -13.69
N ALA A 157 -3.54 -15.48 -13.89
CA ALA A 157 -4.79 -14.74 -13.71
C ALA A 157 -5.09 -14.57 -12.21
N ALA A 158 -5.53 -13.38 -11.82
CA ALA A 158 -6.06 -13.10 -10.51
C ALA A 158 -7.33 -12.25 -10.64
N ASP A 159 -8.34 -12.62 -9.86
CA ASP A 159 -9.63 -11.93 -9.81
C ASP A 159 -9.56 -10.64 -8.95
N ARG A 160 -8.49 -10.48 -8.16
CA ARG A 160 -8.19 -9.31 -7.35
C ARG A 160 -6.71 -9.22 -6.99
N TYR A 161 -6.20 -8.02 -6.74
CA TYR A 161 -4.93 -7.86 -6.03
C TYR A 161 -5.18 -8.07 -4.54
N ARG A 162 -4.63 -9.16 -3.98
CA ARG A 162 -4.76 -9.50 -2.56
C ARG A 162 -3.41 -9.53 -1.87
N LYS A 163 -3.33 -8.84 -0.73
CA LYS A 163 -2.21 -8.87 0.22
C LYS A 163 -2.72 -9.11 1.63
N ASP A 164 -1.80 -9.33 2.55
CA ASP A 164 -2.11 -9.36 3.98
C ASP A 164 -1.07 -8.59 4.80
N LEU A 165 -1.50 -8.23 6.01
CA LEU A 165 -0.64 -7.66 7.03
C LEU A 165 -0.95 -8.33 8.39
N PRO A 166 0.05 -8.59 9.23
CA PRO A 166 -0.15 -9.00 10.62
C PRO A 166 -0.95 -7.96 11.38
N MET A 167 -1.81 -8.40 12.32
CA MET A 167 -2.62 -7.50 13.14
C MET A 167 -1.79 -6.47 13.92
N GLU A 168 -0.61 -6.84 14.39
CA GLU A 168 0.33 -5.93 15.06
C GLU A 168 0.66 -4.71 14.17
N LYS A 169 0.96 -4.96 12.88
CA LYS A 169 1.20 -3.87 11.93
C LYS A 169 -0.09 -3.12 11.60
N ALA A 170 -1.21 -3.82 11.45
CA ALA A 170 -2.50 -3.19 11.13
C ALA A 170 -2.97 -2.18 12.20
N LEU A 171 -2.60 -2.42 13.47
CA LEU A 171 -2.91 -1.56 14.61
C LEU A 171 -1.90 -0.42 14.80
N SER A 172 -0.82 -0.38 14.01
CA SER A 172 0.19 0.68 14.09
C SER A 172 -0.42 2.04 13.72
N PRO A 173 -0.07 3.12 14.44
CA PRO A 173 -0.71 4.44 14.28
C PRO A 173 -0.58 5.04 12.89
N GLU A 174 0.47 4.67 12.16
CA GLU A 174 0.79 5.21 10.84
C GLU A 174 0.13 4.47 9.66
N VAL A 175 -0.54 3.35 9.87
CA VAL A 175 -1.23 2.63 8.78
C VAL A 175 -2.56 3.31 8.47
N LEU A 176 -2.75 3.72 7.23
CA LEU A 176 -3.88 4.53 6.79
C LEU A 176 -4.71 3.82 5.72
N VAL A 177 -6.03 4.03 5.79
CA VAL A 177 -6.92 3.97 4.64
C VAL A 177 -6.95 5.37 4.03
N ALA A 178 -6.09 5.61 3.04
CA ALA A 178 -5.79 6.92 2.48
C ALA A 178 -6.66 7.23 1.26
N TYR A 179 -7.08 8.50 1.15
CA TYR A 179 -7.82 9.05 0.01
C TYR A 179 -7.15 10.29 -0.60
N GLU A 180 -6.07 10.77 0.01
CA GLU A 180 -5.28 11.91 -0.45
C GLU A 180 -3.78 11.59 -0.41
N MET A 181 -3.05 12.20 -1.35
CA MET A 181 -1.61 12.07 -1.55
C MET A 181 -1.06 13.46 -1.91
N ASN A 182 -0.07 13.93 -1.14
CA ASN A 182 0.52 15.27 -1.26
C ASN A 182 -0.54 16.38 -1.31
N GLY A 183 -1.54 16.31 -0.42
CA GLY A 183 -2.64 17.28 -0.34
C GLY A 183 -3.65 17.25 -1.49
N GLN A 184 -3.55 16.29 -2.43
CA GLN A 184 -4.48 16.12 -3.54
C GLN A 184 -5.23 14.79 -3.46
N PRO A 185 -6.48 14.70 -3.94
CA PRO A 185 -7.19 13.43 -4.05
C PRO A 185 -6.38 12.40 -4.86
N LEU A 186 -6.45 11.13 -4.45
CA LEU A 186 -5.76 10.06 -5.17
C LEU A 186 -6.24 9.98 -6.63
N SER A 187 -5.30 10.04 -7.57
CA SER A 187 -5.59 9.71 -8.96
C SER A 187 -5.89 8.22 -9.14
N LYS A 188 -6.51 7.88 -10.27
CA LYS A 188 -6.79 6.49 -10.66
C LYS A 188 -5.53 5.61 -10.55
N GLU A 189 -4.41 6.06 -11.11
CA GLU A 189 -3.14 5.33 -11.14
C GLU A 189 -2.54 5.10 -9.74
N ARG A 190 -2.83 6.02 -8.82
CA ARG A 190 -2.40 6.00 -7.41
C ARG A 190 -3.33 5.20 -6.50
N GLY A 191 -4.39 4.61 -7.07
CA GLY A 191 -5.33 3.76 -6.34
C GLY A 191 -6.59 4.49 -5.89
N GLY A 192 -6.91 5.64 -6.49
CA GLY A 192 -8.11 6.40 -6.18
C GLY A 192 -9.41 5.60 -6.41
N PRO A 193 -10.45 5.83 -5.59
CA PRO A 193 -10.54 6.91 -4.61
C PRO A 193 -9.81 6.61 -3.29
N VAL A 194 -9.52 5.33 -2.99
CA VAL A 194 -8.99 4.91 -1.69
C VAL A 194 -7.96 3.79 -1.83
N ARG A 195 -6.86 3.90 -1.10
CA ARG A 195 -5.84 2.84 -0.98
C ARG A 195 -5.47 2.56 0.48
N LEU A 196 -4.93 1.38 0.72
CA LEU A 196 -4.17 1.11 1.93
C LEU A 196 -2.77 1.71 1.80
N VAL A 197 -2.26 2.32 2.87
CA VAL A 197 -0.87 2.79 3.00
C VAL A 197 -0.27 2.19 4.25
N VAL A 198 0.88 1.51 4.10
CA VAL A 198 1.58 0.81 5.20
C VAL A 198 3.00 1.36 5.32
N PRO A 199 3.22 2.49 6.02
CA PRO A 199 4.54 3.11 6.13
C PRO A 199 5.59 2.18 6.74
N GLY A 200 6.83 2.28 6.28
CA GLY A 200 7.95 1.42 6.68
C GLY A 200 7.95 0.03 6.04
N TRP A 201 6.93 -0.31 5.24
CA TRP A 201 6.85 -1.54 4.47
C TRP A 201 6.96 -1.23 2.98
N PHE A 202 7.41 -2.20 2.18
CA PHE A 202 7.41 -2.06 0.74
C PHE A 202 5.99 -1.84 0.21
N GLY A 203 5.85 -1.00 -0.81
CA GLY A 203 4.60 -0.53 -1.40
C GLY A 203 3.72 -1.63 -1.98
N THR A 204 4.25 -2.85 -2.19
CA THR A 204 3.45 -4.05 -2.49
C THR A 204 2.38 -4.31 -1.42
N ASN A 205 2.64 -3.94 -0.16
CA ASN A 205 1.70 -4.11 0.95
C ASN A 205 0.69 -2.94 1.08
N SER A 206 0.77 -1.94 0.21
CA SER A 206 -0.11 -0.77 0.17
C SER A 206 -1.13 -0.92 -0.97
N THR A 207 -2.11 -1.80 -0.77
CA THR A 207 -3.13 -2.20 -1.75
C THR A 207 -3.88 -0.99 -2.33
N LYS A 208 -3.89 -0.86 -3.66
CA LYS A 208 -4.59 0.20 -4.40
C LYS A 208 -6.04 -0.19 -4.69
N TRP A 209 -6.89 0.82 -4.91
CA TRP A 209 -8.32 0.62 -5.19
C TRP A 209 -8.97 -0.28 -4.14
N LEU A 210 -8.66 0.00 -2.87
CA LEU A 210 -9.02 -0.83 -1.73
C LEU A 210 -10.54 -0.94 -1.64
N CYS A 211 -11.06 -2.16 -1.52
CA CYS A 211 -12.50 -2.39 -1.39
C CYS A 211 -12.87 -3.30 -0.23
N ARG A 212 -11.92 -4.10 0.30
CA ARG A 212 -12.22 -4.99 1.42
C ARG A 212 -11.02 -5.22 2.33
N LEU A 213 -11.31 -5.28 3.63
CA LEU A 213 -10.39 -5.66 4.69
C LEU A 213 -11.00 -6.81 5.50
N SER A 214 -10.48 -8.01 5.34
CA SER A 214 -11.01 -9.21 6.02
C SER A 214 -10.06 -9.68 7.10
N LEU A 215 -10.52 -9.73 8.35
CA LEU A 215 -9.73 -10.23 9.46
C LEU A 215 -9.73 -11.75 9.48
N GLN A 216 -8.55 -12.36 9.58
CA GLN A 216 -8.38 -13.79 9.37
C GLN A 216 -7.34 -14.37 10.33
N ALA A 217 -7.48 -15.66 10.65
CA ALA A 217 -6.54 -16.37 11.52
C ALA A 217 -5.23 -16.73 10.80
N THR A 218 -5.25 -16.78 9.47
CA THR A 218 -4.14 -17.23 8.63
C THR A 218 -3.81 -16.22 7.54
N ARG A 219 -2.64 -16.40 6.92
CA ARG A 219 -2.19 -15.62 5.76
C ARG A 219 -3.19 -15.74 4.60
N ALA A 220 -3.30 -14.67 3.80
CA ALA A 220 -4.07 -14.69 2.56
C ALA A 220 -3.43 -15.66 1.57
N GLN A 221 -4.28 -16.41 0.87
CA GLN A 221 -3.86 -17.16 -0.31
C GLN A 221 -3.99 -16.26 -1.54
N GLY A 222 -3.04 -16.36 -2.47
CA GLY A 222 -3.10 -15.69 -3.76
C GLY A 222 -1.72 -15.36 -4.30
N PRO A 223 -1.60 -15.15 -5.63
CA PRO A 223 -0.31 -15.00 -6.28
C PRO A 223 0.51 -13.85 -5.70
N PHE A 224 -0.09 -12.71 -5.37
CA PHE A 224 0.63 -11.56 -4.82
C PHE A 224 0.99 -11.67 -3.32
N THR A 225 0.42 -12.64 -2.62
CA THR A 225 0.70 -12.87 -1.18
C THR A 225 1.68 -14.02 -0.96
N THR A 226 1.49 -15.16 -1.62
CA THR A 226 2.20 -16.41 -1.32
C THR A 226 3.13 -16.89 -2.43
N VAL A 227 3.11 -16.27 -3.62
CA VAL A 227 3.98 -16.66 -4.75
C VAL A 227 4.92 -15.52 -5.11
N PHE A 228 4.37 -14.41 -5.61
CA PHE A 228 5.08 -13.18 -5.88
C PHE A 228 5.39 -12.44 -4.58
N TYR A 229 6.43 -11.60 -4.61
CA TYR A 229 6.88 -10.83 -3.44
C TYR A 229 7.17 -11.71 -2.21
N ASN A 230 7.78 -12.86 -2.47
CA ASN A 230 8.37 -13.72 -1.46
C ASN A 230 9.85 -13.90 -1.80
N GLU A 231 10.70 -13.83 -0.79
CA GLU A 231 12.15 -13.99 -0.91
C GLU A 231 12.60 -15.21 -0.13
N LEU A 232 13.76 -15.76 -0.48
CA LEU A 232 14.37 -16.80 0.34
C LEU A 232 14.60 -16.24 1.74
N ASP A 233 14.24 -17.03 2.75
CA ASP A 233 14.43 -16.65 4.12
C ASP A 233 15.94 -16.73 4.45
N PRO A 234 16.60 -15.61 4.76
CA PRO A 234 18.03 -15.61 5.07
C PRO A 234 18.36 -16.40 6.35
N GLU A 235 17.36 -16.67 7.21
CA GLU A 235 17.54 -17.49 8.41
C GLU A 235 17.40 -18.99 8.14
N ASP A 236 16.93 -19.38 6.95
CA ASP A 236 16.82 -20.79 6.56
C ASP A 236 18.08 -21.26 5.84
N VAL A 237 18.91 -22.00 6.58
CA VAL A 237 20.15 -22.61 6.07
C VAL A 237 19.89 -23.61 4.93
N SER A 238 18.69 -24.20 4.86
CA SER A 238 18.35 -25.12 3.77
C SER A 238 18.13 -24.42 2.43
N GLY A 239 17.86 -23.10 2.45
CA GLY A 239 17.62 -22.29 1.26
C GLY A 239 16.31 -22.62 0.54
N VAL A 240 15.33 -23.21 1.24
CA VAL A 240 14.06 -23.66 0.65
C VAL A 240 12.89 -22.80 1.12
N ARG A 241 12.89 -22.40 2.40
CA ARG A 241 11.85 -21.59 3.00
C ARG A 241 11.89 -20.20 2.40
N THR A 242 10.71 -19.72 2.01
CA THR A 242 10.52 -18.33 1.63
C THR A 242 9.78 -17.58 2.73
N ARG A 243 10.00 -16.27 2.77
CA ARG A 243 9.28 -15.33 3.63
C ARG A 243 8.67 -14.20 2.79
N PRO A 244 7.57 -13.60 3.26
CA PRO A 244 6.95 -12.49 2.56
C PRO A 244 7.84 -11.23 2.60
N VAL A 245 7.81 -10.48 1.51
CA VAL A 245 8.41 -9.15 1.44
C VAL A 245 7.49 -8.15 2.15
N TRP A 246 7.90 -7.75 3.36
CA TRP A 246 7.16 -6.83 4.23
C TRP A 246 7.94 -5.54 4.50
N LYS A 247 8.79 -5.56 5.53
CA LYS A 247 9.53 -4.39 6.02
C LYS A 247 10.57 -3.95 4.98
N ALA A 248 10.59 -2.65 4.68
CA ALA A 248 11.69 -2.06 3.94
C ALA A 248 12.92 -2.00 4.86
N GLN A 249 14.08 -2.39 4.34
CA GLN A 249 15.33 -2.37 5.09
C GLN A 249 15.91 -0.96 5.08
N PRO A 250 16.62 -0.54 6.15
CA PRO A 250 17.32 0.73 6.16
C PRO A 250 18.25 0.85 4.94
N ASN A 251 18.16 1.98 4.24
CA ASN A 251 19.01 2.27 3.09
C ASN A 251 19.32 3.77 3.01
N ALA A 252 20.38 4.10 2.29
CA ALA A 252 20.78 5.49 2.06
C ALA A 252 21.34 5.66 0.66
N MET A 253 21.18 6.87 0.11
CA MET A 253 21.72 7.26 -1.18
C MET A 253 22.40 8.62 -1.08
N ILE A 254 23.53 8.77 -1.77
CA ILE A 254 24.11 10.09 -2.02
C ILE A 254 23.32 10.73 -3.16
N VAL A 255 22.77 11.92 -2.92
CA VAL A 255 22.02 12.70 -3.91
C VAL A 255 22.85 13.86 -4.47
N ARG A 256 23.87 14.30 -3.73
CA ARG A 256 24.86 15.28 -4.21
C ARG A 256 26.23 14.96 -3.62
N PRO A 257 27.33 15.01 -4.39
CA PRO A 257 27.45 15.43 -5.79
C PRO A 257 26.83 14.43 -6.78
N ARG A 258 26.59 14.88 -8.01
CA ARG A 258 26.10 14.00 -9.08
C ARG A 258 27.17 12.98 -9.46
N PRO A 259 26.79 11.78 -9.93
CA PRO A 259 27.77 10.83 -10.45
C PRO A 259 28.66 11.48 -11.51
N GLN A 260 29.98 11.42 -11.30
CA GLN A 260 31.02 12.00 -12.19
C GLN A 260 31.06 13.54 -12.24
N GLU A 261 30.44 14.24 -11.29
CA GLU A 261 30.60 15.70 -11.16
C GLU A 261 32.08 16.05 -10.88
N VAL A 262 32.63 16.96 -11.67
CA VAL A 262 34.02 17.43 -11.55
C VAL A 262 34.01 18.82 -10.91
N PHE A 263 34.88 19.00 -9.91
CA PHE A 263 35.08 20.27 -9.22
C PHE A 263 36.42 20.88 -9.66
N ASP A 264 36.37 22.00 -10.38
CA ASP A 264 37.56 22.62 -11.01
C ASP A 264 38.40 23.49 -10.06
N CYS A 265 38.23 23.35 -8.75
CA CYS A 265 39.01 24.09 -7.76
C CYS A 265 39.11 23.32 -6.43
N PRO A 266 40.13 23.60 -5.59
CA PRO A 266 40.15 23.15 -4.21
C PRO A 266 39.07 23.91 -3.42
N CYS A 267 37.82 23.47 -3.58
CA CYS A 267 36.66 23.99 -2.88
C CYS A 267 36.17 23.00 -1.83
N HIS A 268 35.44 23.54 -0.85
CA HIS A 268 34.65 22.72 0.05
C HIS A 268 33.48 22.10 -0.73
N VAL A 269 33.38 20.77 -0.72
CA VAL A 269 32.28 20.03 -1.36
C VAL A 269 31.32 19.54 -0.29
N GLU A 270 30.08 20.00 -0.35
CA GLU A 270 29.00 19.49 0.48
C GLU A 270 28.39 18.22 -0.14
N VAL A 271 28.35 17.15 0.65
CA VAL A 271 27.76 15.87 0.27
C VAL A 271 26.41 15.73 0.96
N TRP A 272 25.37 15.53 0.16
CA TRP A 272 23.99 15.37 0.62
C TRP A 272 23.50 13.96 0.31
N GLY A 273 22.66 13.42 1.19
CA GLY A 273 22.08 12.10 0.99
C GLY A 273 20.67 11.99 1.56
N ALA A 274 19.89 11.07 1.01
CA ALA A 274 18.63 10.64 1.59
C ALA A 274 18.84 9.34 2.35
N HIS A 275 18.30 9.26 3.57
CA HIS A 275 18.31 8.07 4.41
C HIS A 275 16.88 7.64 4.71
N MET A 276 16.62 6.34 4.63
CA MET A 276 15.29 5.78 4.86
C MET A 276 15.43 4.56 5.76
N GLY A 277 14.64 4.54 6.82
CA GLY A 277 14.71 3.54 7.88
C GLY A 277 14.11 4.10 9.17
N ARG A 278 13.51 3.24 9.98
CA ARG A 278 13.20 3.50 11.37
C ARG A 278 13.91 2.47 12.22
#